data_AF-A0A7G9YTX1-F1
#
_entry.id   AF-A0A7G9YTX1-F1
#
_cell.length_a   1.000
_cell.length_b   1.000
_cell.length_c   1.000
_cell.angle_alpha   90.00
_cell.angle_beta   90.00
_cell.angle_gamma   90.00
#
_symmetry.space_group_name_H-M   'P 1'
#
loop_
_entity.id
_entity.type
_entity.pdbx_description
1 polymer ?
#
loop_
_entity_poly.entity_id
_entity_poly.type
_entity_poly.pdbx_seq_one_letter_code
_entity_poly.pdbx_strand_id
1 'polypeptide(L)'
;MSAPLSEDLQGKYAKRNVPVRKGDTVTVVRGDDKGKEGKVRTVDLKRERITVEGVVVARSDLSEVPRPIHPSNVVIKKLELKDKLRESALSR
;
A
#
# COMPACT_ATOMS: atom_id res chain seq x y z
N MET A 1 -11.17 0.77 0.19
CA MET A 1 -9.73 0.45 0.43
C MET A 1 -8.93 0.28 -0.87
N SER A 2 -8.92 1.30 -1.73
CA SER A 2 -8.11 1.34 -2.96
C SER A 2 -7.06 2.43 -2.85
N ALA A 3 -5.94 2.23 -3.54
CA ALA A 3 -4.87 3.22 -3.60
C ALA A 3 -4.55 3.57 -5.07
N PRO A 4 -4.14 4.81 -5.36
CA PRO A 4 -3.64 5.19 -6.67
C PRO A 4 -2.41 4.39 -7.07
N LEU A 5 -2.32 4.06 -8.35
CA LEU A 5 -1.11 3.50 -8.96
C LEU A 5 -0.08 4.60 -9.23
N SER A 6 1.20 4.23 -9.27
CA SER A 6 2.28 5.08 -9.81
C SER A 6 2.07 5.35 -11.30
N GLU A 7 2.59 6.48 -11.80
CA GLU A 7 2.42 6.91 -13.21
C GLU A 7 2.88 5.84 -14.20
N ASP A 8 3.97 5.14 -13.91
CA ASP A 8 4.49 4.03 -14.71
C ASP A 8 3.47 2.87 -14.85
N LEU A 9 2.80 2.53 -13.75
CA LEU A 9 1.80 1.47 -13.71
C LEU A 9 0.46 1.94 -14.30
N GLN A 10 0.12 3.22 -14.14
CA GLN A 10 -1.05 3.81 -14.77
C GLN A 10 -0.92 3.76 -16.31
N GLY A 11 0.26 4.06 -16.85
CA GLY A 11 0.52 3.94 -18.29
C GLY A 11 0.41 2.50 -18.81
N LYS A 12 0.88 1.52 -18.04
CA LYS A 12 0.85 0.09 -18.44
C LYS A 12 -0.55 -0.53 -18.40
N TYR A 13 -1.32 -0.24 -17.36
CA TYR A 13 -2.60 -0.90 -17.12
C TYR A 13 -3.82 0.00 -17.42
N ALA A 14 -3.60 1.25 -17.83
CA ALA A 14 -4.64 2.26 -18.08
C ALA A 14 -5.62 2.48 -16.90
N LYS A 15 -5.21 2.11 -15.68
CA LYS A 15 -6.04 2.18 -14.46
C LYS A 15 -5.44 3.18 -13.50
N ARG A 16 -6.32 3.96 -12.86
CA ARG A 16 -5.91 4.99 -11.89
C ARG A 16 -5.69 4.43 -10.49
N ASN A 17 -6.47 3.43 -10.07
CA ASN A 17 -6.42 2.85 -8.73
C ASN A 17 -6.66 1.34 -8.74
N VAL A 18 -6.17 0.67 -7.70
CA VAL A 18 -6.33 -0.78 -7.48
C VAL A 18 -6.53 -1.04 -5.98
N PRO A 19 -7.30 -2.06 -5.58
CA PRO A 19 -7.35 -2.51 -4.19
C PRO A 19 -5.98 -2.96 -3.70
N VAL A 20 -5.59 -2.49 -2.52
CA VAL A 20 -4.29 -2.84 -1.92
C VAL A 20 -4.35 -4.26 -1.37
N ARG A 21 -3.31 -5.05 -1.63
CA ARG A 21 -3.16 -6.40 -1.08
C ARG A 21 -1.88 -6.53 -0.27
N LYS A 22 -1.86 -7.57 0.57
CA LYS A 22 -0.64 -7.98 1.28
C LYS A 22 0.46 -8.27 0.25
N GLY A 23 1.66 -7.79 0.51
CA GLY A 23 2.83 -7.96 -0.36
C GLY A 23 3.01 -6.93 -1.48
N ASP A 24 2.03 -6.04 -1.72
CA ASP A 24 2.24 -4.90 -2.60
C ASP A 24 3.30 -3.95 -2.00
N THR A 25 4.11 -3.34 -2.86
CA THR A 25 5.06 -2.30 -2.44
C THR A 25 4.44 -0.93 -2.65
N VAL A 26 4.43 -0.16 -1.59
CA VAL A 26 3.73 1.11 -1.53
C VAL A 26 4.64 2.23 -1.01
N THR A 27 4.32 3.45 -1.42
CA THR A 27 4.99 4.68 -0.97
C THR A 27 3.98 5.58 -0.29
N VAL A 28 4.34 6.09 0.89
CA VAL A 28 3.49 7.03 1.63
C VAL A 28 3.65 8.42 1.06
N VAL A 29 2.54 9.05 0.66
CA VAL A 29 2.53 10.38 0.02
C VAL A 29 2.15 11.49 1.01
N ARG A 30 1.40 11.14 2.06
CA ARG A 30 0.88 12.08 3.05
C ARG A 30 1.12 11.59 4.48
N GLY A 31 1.29 12.54 5.40
CA GLY A 31 1.54 12.29 6.83
C GLY A 31 3.02 12.40 7.19
N ASP A 32 3.33 12.04 8.44
CA ASP A 32 4.68 12.17 9.03
C ASP A 32 5.71 11.26 8.34
N ASP A 33 5.25 10.14 7.81
CA ASP A 33 6.07 9.12 7.12
C ASP A 33 6.16 9.34 5.61
N LYS A 34 5.95 10.57 5.11
CA LYS A 34 5.98 10.89 3.69
C LYS A 34 7.33 10.53 3.06
N GLY A 35 7.28 9.89 1.89
CA GLY A 35 8.45 9.47 1.11
C GLY A 35 8.99 8.10 1.50
N LYS A 36 8.52 7.49 2.60
CA LYS A 36 8.89 6.12 2.95
C LYS A 36 8.25 5.12 2.00
N GLU A 37 9.06 4.16 1.59
CA GLU A 37 8.64 2.99 0.81
C GLU A 37 8.63 1.77 1.68
N GLY A 38 7.61 0.93 1.53
CA GLY A 38 7.51 -0.30 2.30
C GLY A 38 6.54 -1.29 1.67
N LYS A 39 6.66 -2.54 2.10
CA LYS A 39 5.69 -3.58 1.72
C LYS A 39 4.49 -3.55 2.64
N VAL A 40 3.33 -3.91 2.10
CA VAL A 40 2.10 -4.04 2.88
C VAL A 40 2.12 -5.35 3.65
N ARG A 41 2.14 -5.27 4.98
CA ARG A 41 2.17 -6.45 5.86
C ARG A 41 0.76 -6.97 6.13
N THR A 42 -0.11 -6.12 6.67
CA THR A 42 -1.51 -6.47 6.95
C THR A 42 -2.47 -5.44 6.38
N VAL A 43 -3.65 -5.94 6.09
CA VAL A 43 -4.76 -5.18 5.53
C VAL A 43 -5.98 -5.48 6.41
N ASP A 44 -6.43 -4.47 7.15
CA ASP A 44 -7.53 -4.57 8.09
C ASP A 44 -8.80 -4.02 7.44
N LEU A 45 -9.64 -4.91 6.91
CA LEU A 45 -10.89 -4.55 6.24
C LEU A 45 -11.90 -3.89 7.20
N LYS A 46 -11.95 -4.34 8.47
CA LYS A 46 -12.91 -3.81 9.47
C LYS A 46 -12.68 -2.34 9.81
N ARG A 47 -11.41 -1.90 9.81
CA ARG A 47 -11.01 -0.52 10.13
C ARG A 47 -10.59 0.28 8.88
N GLU A 48 -10.59 -0.36 7.72
CA GLU A 48 -10.08 0.16 6.45
C GLU A 48 -8.65 0.72 6.55
N ARG A 49 -7.79 0.08 7.33
CA ARG A 49 -6.40 0.50 7.53
C ARG A 49 -5.41 -0.54 7.05
N ILE A 50 -4.22 -0.06 6.73
CA ILE A 50 -3.11 -0.87 6.21
C ILE A 50 -1.90 -0.65 7.10
N THR A 51 -1.14 -1.71 7.36
CA THR A 51 0.18 -1.60 7.98
C THR A 51 1.26 -1.78 6.93
N VAL A 52 2.22 -0.86 6.93
CA VAL A 52 3.33 -0.83 5.97
C VAL A 52 4.63 -1.07 6.74
N GLU A 53 5.50 -1.91 6.20
CA GLU A 53 6.83 -2.16 6.75
C GLU A 53 7.66 -0.87 6.71
N GLY A 54 8.36 -0.54 7.80
CA GLY A 54 9.13 0.70 7.95
C GLY A 54 8.33 1.92 8.42
N VAL A 55 7.01 1.82 8.53
CA VAL A 55 6.16 2.84 9.15
C VAL A 55 5.80 2.41 10.57
N VAL A 56 6.72 2.72 11.48
CA VAL A 56 6.62 2.38 12.90
C VAL A 56 6.71 3.62 13.77
N VAL A 57 6.08 3.55 14.94
CA VAL A 57 6.21 4.55 16.00
C VAL A 57 6.95 3.89 17.15
N ALA A 58 8.06 4.49 17.54
CA ALA A 58 8.78 4.09 18.75
C ALA A 58 7.97 4.55 19.98
N ARG A 59 7.70 3.60 20.89
CA ARG A 59 7.15 3.92 22.21
C ARG A 59 8.26 4.33 23.17
N SER A 60 7.87 4.91 24.31
CA SER A 60 8.76 5.19 25.46
C SER A 60 9.58 3.97 25.87
N ASP A 61 8.99 2.78 25.72
CA ASP A 61 9.58 1.50 26.13
C ASP A 61 10.53 0.93 25.06
N LEU A 62 10.97 1.75 24.10
CA LEU A 62 11.81 1.40 22.95
C LEU A 62 11.22 0.34 22.00
N SER A 63 9.97 -0.07 22.22
CA SER A 63 9.25 -0.99 21.34
C SER A 63 8.70 -0.27 20.11
N GLU A 64 8.79 -0.92 18.95
CA GLU A 64 8.25 -0.41 17.69
C GLU A 64 6.85 -0.96 17.44
N VAL A 65 5.89 -0.04 17.28
CA VAL A 65 4.51 -0.41 16.93
C VAL A 65 4.19 0.08 15.53
N PRO A 66 3.63 -0.78 14.65
CA PRO A 66 3.26 -0.37 13.31
C PRO A 66 2.17 0.71 13.36
N ARG A 67 2.38 1.79 12.63
CA ARG A 67 1.37 2.84 12.50
C ARG A 67 0.37 2.44 11.41
N PRO A 68 -0.93 2.36 11.72
CA PRO A 68 -1.92 2.04 10.72
C PRO A 68 -2.20 3.26 9.83
N ILE A 69 -2.10 3.08 8.51
CA ILE A 69 -2.25 4.12 7.50
C ILE A 69 -3.54 3.90 6.69
N HIS A 70 -4.17 5.00 6.27
CA HIS A 70 -5.29 4.95 5.34
C HIS A 70 -4.78 4.77 3.88
N PRO A 71 -5.36 3.85 3.08
CA PRO A 71 -4.92 3.57 1.71
C PRO A 71 -4.85 4.80 0.79
N SER A 72 -5.72 5.79 0.98
CA SER A 72 -5.70 7.02 0.16
C SER A 72 -4.45 7.89 0.34
N ASN A 73 -3.68 7.69 1.41
CA ASN A 73 -2.44 8.42 1.67
C ASN A 73 -1.21 7.75 1.05
N VAL A 74 -1.44 6.74 0.22
CA VAL A 74 -0.43 5.81 -0.25
C VAL A 74 -0.54 5.65 -1.76
N VAL A 75 0.60 5.46 -2.45
CA VAL A 75 0.67 5.15 -3.88
C VAL A 75 1.33 3.78 -4.05
N ILE A 76 0.79 2.95 -4.94
CA ILE A 76 1.33 1.63 -5.24
C ILE A 76 2.45 1.77 -6.29
N LYS A 77 3.67 1.33 -5.94
CA LYS A 77 4.82 1.29 -6.85
C LYS A 77 5.01 -0.08 -7.50
N LYS A 78 4.79 -1.16 -6.76
CA LYS A 78 4.91 -2.53 -7.30
C LYS A 78 3.73 -3.36 -6.85
N LEU A 79 3.12 -4.05 -7.81
CA LEU A 79 2.01 -4.97 -7.59
C LEU A 79 2.53 -6.39 -7.41
N GLU A 80 1.98 -7.12 -6.46
CA GLU A 80 2.18 -8.57 -6.37
C GLU A 80 1.11 -9.28 -7.22
N LEU A 81 1.55 -9.90 -8.33
CA LEU A 81 0.70 -10.54 -9.35
C LEU A 81 0.63 -12.07 -9.20
N LYS A 82 0.68 -12.60 -7.97
CA LYS A 82 0.57 -14.05 -7.76
C LYS A 82 -0.81 -14.62 -8.16
N ASP A 83 -1.85 -13.80 -8.08
CA ASP A 83 -3.22 -14.19 -8.38
C ASP A 83 -3.58 -13.98 -9.86
N LYS A 84 -3.91 -15.07 -10.56
CA LYS A 84 -4.37 -15.05 -11.97
C LYS A 84 -5.64 -14.20 -12.16
N LEU A 85 -6.53 -14.18 -11.16
CA LEU A 85 -7.73 -13.34 -11.18
C LEU A 85 -7.40 -11.85 -11.05
N ARG A 86 -6.35 -11.50 -10.30
CA ARG A 86 -5.90 -10.12 -10.14
C ARG A 86 -5.29 -9.62 -11.44
N GLU A 87 -4.46 -10.45 -12.07
CA GLU A 87 -3.83 -10.15 -13.35
C GLU A 87 -4.84 -9.95 -14.48
N SER A 88 -5.79 -10.88 -14.62
CA SER A 88 -6.89 -10.73 -15.61
C SER A 88 -7.79 -9.53 -15.33
N ALA A 89 -8.03 -9.18 -14.06
CA ALA A 89 -8.75 -7.97 -13.70
C ALA A 89 -7.94 -6.69 -13.96
N LEU A 90 -6.61 -6.75 -14.10
CA LEU A 90 -5.75 -5.61 -14.41
C LEU A 90 -5.56 -5.40 -15.92
N SER A 91 -5.61 -6.47 -16.73
CA SER A 91 -5.46 -6.36 -18.19
C SER A 91 -6.77 -6.11 -18.95
N ARG A 92 -7.93 -6.26 -18.30
CA ARG A 92 -9.25 -5.86 -18.84
C ARG A 92 -9.45 -4.36 -18.74
#